data_AF-A0A969JMX8-F1
#
_entry.id   AF-A0A969JMX8-F1
#
_cell.length_a   1.000
_cell.length_b   1.000
_cell.length_c   1.000
_cell.angle_alpha   90.00
_cell.angle_beta   90.00
_cell.angle_gamma   90.00
#
_symmetry.space_group_name_H-M   'P 1'
#
loop_
_entity.id
_entity.type
_entity.pdbx_description
1 polymer ?
#
loop_
_entity_poly.entity_id
_entity_poly.type
_entity_poly.pdbx_seq_one_letter_code
_entity_poly.pdbx_strand_id
1 'polypeptide(L)'
;MQAINFWNKLIIHRIKIVSVFILILLSATSEAQRFKWARANNPDYDERKLSYGFMIGLHTSAYQIKYSDQFVDSNFDTVHSVMPPWSPGFSLGFWSILD
;
A
#
# COMPACT_ATOMS: atom_id res chain seq x y z
N MET A 1 -11.38 54.92 38.36
CA MET A 1 -12.58 54.07 38.19
C MET A 1 -12.58 53.52 36.78
N GLN A 2 -12.56 52.20 36.62
CA GLN A 2 -12.52 51.54 35.31
C GLN A 2 -13.95 51.51 34.73
N ALA A 3 -14.16 52.16 33.58
CA ALA A 3 -15.47 52.20 32.93
C ALA A 3 -15.78 50.86 32.26
N ILE A 4 -16.88 50.22 32.65
CA ILE A 4 -17.33 48.95 32.06
C ILE A 4 -18.09 49.27 30.78
N ASN A 5 -17.43 49.11 29.63
CA ASN A 5 -18.03 49.31 28.31
C ASN A 5 -18.71 48.03 27.82
N PHE A 6 -19.99 47.86 28.15
CA PHE A 6 -20.81 46.70 27.79
C PHE A 6 -20.88 46.44 26.27
N TRP A 7 -20.87 47.50 25.46
CA TRP A 7 -20.94 47.43 24.00
C TRP A 7 -19.74 46.74 23.37
N ASN A 8 -18.52 47.05 23.83
CA ASN A 8 -17.30 46.41 23.33
C ASN A 8 -17.27 44.92 23.65
N LYS A 9 -17.80 44.54 24.82
CA LYS A 9 -17.90 43.12 25.21
C LYS A 9 -18.82 42.37 24.26
N LEU A 10 -19.99 42.93 23.91
CA LEU A 10 -20.92 42.31 22.95
C LEU A 10 -20.31 42.16 21.54
N ILE A 11 -19.58 43.17 21.06
CA ILE A 11 -18.92 43.12 19.74
C ILE A 11 -17.89 41.98 19.67
N ILE A 12 -17.05 41.82 20.69
CA ILE A 12 -16.03 40.76 20.73
C ILE A 12 -16.69 39.36 20.71
N HIS A 13 -17.79 39.16 21.45
CA HIS A 13 -18.47 37.86 21.47
C HIS A 13 -19.16 37.57 20.13
N ARG A 14 -19.75 38.58 19.48
CA ARG A 14 -20.33 38.43 18.14
C ARG A 14 -19.28 38.06 17.10
N ILE A 15 -18.11 38.69 17.10
CA ILE A 15 -17.02 38.36 16.19
C ILE A 15 -16.56 36.91 16.41
N LYS A 16 -16.40 36.47 17.67
CA LYS A 16 -16.04 35.08 17.98
C LYS A 16 -17.07 34.09 17.43
N ILE A 17 -18.36 34.34 17.63
CA ILE A 17 -19.44 33.48 17.16
C ILE A 17 -19.44 33.42 15.63
N VAL A 18 -19.32 34.56 14.96
CA VAL A 18 -19.27 34.64 13.49
C VAL A 18 -18.05 33.90 12.94
N SER A 19 -16.87 34.07 13.53
CA SER A 19 -15.66 33.35 13.11
C SER A 19 -15.78 31.84 13.25
N VAL A 20 -16.35 31.35 14.36
CA VAL A 20 -16.58 29.91 14.56
C VAL A 20 -17.59 29.39 13.54
N PHE A 21 -18.68 30.12 13.30
CA PHE A 21 -19.69 29.73 12.32
C PHE A 21 -19.13 29.66 10.89
N ILE A 22 -18.30 30.63 10.51
CA ILE A 22 -17.61 30.64 9.21
C ILE A 22 -16.68 29.43 9.08
N LEU A 23 -15.91 29.10 10.12
CA LEU A 23 -15.02 27.92 10.11
C LEU A 23 -15.80 26.61 9.95
N ILE A 24 -16.96 26.50 10.61
CA ILE A 24 -17.85 25.32 10.46
C ILE A 24 -18.38 25.23 9.03
N LEU A 25 -18.84 26.34 8.44
CA LEU A 25 -19.34 26.36 7.06
C LEU A 25 -18.25 25.97 6.04
N LEU A 26 -17.02 26.44 6.24
CA LEU A 26 -15.88 26.07 5.39
C LEU A 26 -15.51 24.58 5.49
N SER A 27 -15.75 23.95 6.66
CA SER A 27 -15.52 22.52 6.84
C SER A 27 -16.54 21.63 6.12
N ALA A 28 -17.75 22.15 5.85
CA ALA A 28 -18.83 21.37 5.23
C ALA A 28 -18.57 21.02 3.75
N THR A 29 -17.67 21.74 3.08
CA THR A 29 -17.29 21.50 1.67
C THR A 29 -15.95 20.76 1.54
N SER A 30 -15.43 20.20 2.64
CA SER A 30 -14.15 19.46 2.62
C SER A 30 -14.33 18.08 2.01
N GLU A 31 -13.73 17.86 0.84
CA GLU A 31 -13.72 16.56 0.15
C GLU A 31 -12.41 15.78 0.40
N ALA A 32 -11.78 15.96 1.57
CA ALA A 32 -10.48 15.37 1.90
C ALA A 32 -10.48 13.83 1.95
N GLN A 33 -11.66 13.21 2.09
CA GLN A 33 -11.83 11.75 2.17
C GLN A 33 -12.37 11.13 0.87
N ARG A 34 -12.54 11.91 -0.21
CA ARG A 34 -12.94 11.34 -1.50
C ARG A 34 -11.79 10.53 -2.09
N PHE A 35 -11.89 9.21 -1.94
CA PHE A 35 -11.00 8.22 -2.57
C PHE A 35 -11.18 8.20 -4.09
N LYS A 36 -10.63 9.19 -4.80
CA LYS A 36 -10.72 9.33 -6.26
C LYS A 36 -10.04 8.18 -7.02
N TRP A 37 -9.10 7.47 -6.39
CA TRP A 37 -8.25 6.49 -7.06
C TRP A 37 -8.29 5.07 -6.47
N ALA A 38 -8.92 4.84 -5.31
CA ALA A 38 -8.97 3.49 -4.72
C ALA A 38 -9.80 2.50 -5.56
N ARG A 39 -10.80 3.00 -6.29
CA ARG A 39 -11.71 2.19 -7.12
C ARG A 39 -11.27 2.04 -8.59
N ALA A 40 -10.07 2.49 -8.96
CA ALA A 40 -9.64 2.45 -10.37
C ALA A 40 -9.44 1.01 -10.89
N ASN A 41 -9.01 0.08 -10.02
CA ASN A 41 -8.93 -1.34 -10.33
C ASN A 41 -9.97 -2.09 -9.50
N ASN A 42 -10.97 -2.64 -10.18
CA ASN A 42 -12.08 -3.41 -9.60
C ASN A 42 -12.97 -2.62 -8.61
N PRO A 43 -13.69 -1.59 -9.09
CA PRO A 43 -14.48 -0.65 -8.27
C PRO A 43 -15.54 -1.31 -7.38
N ASP A 44 -16.02 -2.50 -7.77
CA ASP A 44 -17.11 -3.23 -7.11
C ASP A 44 -16.60 -4.47 -6.37
N TYR A 45 -15.29 -4.56 -6.06
CA TYR A 45 -14.73 -5.71 -5.36
C TYR A 45 -15.39 -5.94 -3.99
N ASP A 46 -15.59 -4.85 -3.24
CA ASP A 46 -16.16 -4.87 -1.89
C ASP A 46 -17.69 -5.12 -1.89
N GLU A 47 -18.35 -5.05 -3.04
CA GLU A 47 -19.81 -5.20 -3.17
C GLU A 47 -20.21 -6.65 -3.56
N ARG A 48 -19.24 -7.52 -3.82
CA ARG A 48 -19.46 -8.90 -4.27
C ARG A 48 -19.48 -9.86 -3.08
N LYS A 49 -20.62 -10.54 -2.89
CA LYS A 49 -20.79 -11.63 -1.89
C LYS A 49 -19.87 -12.83 -2.11
N LEU A 50 -19.33 -12.98 -3.32
CA LEU A 50 -18.42 -14.07 -3.68
C LEU A 50 -17.33 -13.51 -4.59
N SER A 51 -16.09 -13.62 -4.14
CA SER A 51 -14.91 -13.27 -4.93
C SER A 51 -14.06 -14.51 -5.13
N TYR A 52 -13.82 -14.85 -6.39
CA TYR A 52 -12.95 -15.96 -6.80
C TYR A 52 -11.83 -15.43 -7.69
N GLY A 53 -10.62 -15.93 -7.49
CA GLY A 53 -9.45 -15.54 -8.27
C GLY A 53 -8.41 -16.63 -8.32
N PHE A 54 -7.55 -16.54 -9.33
CA PHE A 54 -6.37 -17.38 -9.46
C PHE A 54 -5.14 -16.51 -9.71
N MET A 55 -4.01 -16.92 -9.16
CA MET A 55 -2.71 -16.31 -9.36
C MET A 55 -1.84 -17.30 -10.12
N ILE A 56 -1.24 -16.86 -11.22
CA ILE A 56 -0.24 -17.63 -11.97
C ILE A 56 1.10 -16.93 -11.80
N GLY A 57 2.03 -17.56 -11.09
CA GLY A 57 3.40 -17.09 -10.93
C GLY A 57 4.36 -17.92 -11.76
N LEU A 58 5.00 -17.33 -12.76
CA LEU A 58 6.11 -17.98 -13.47
C LEU A 58 7.41 -17.74 -12.71
N HIS A 59 8.21 -18.78 -12.49
CA HIS A 59 9.48 -18.67 -11.80
C HIS A 59 10.53 -19.58 -12.43
N THR A 60 11.80 -19.29 -12.15
CA THR A 60 12.92 -20.14 -12.53
C THR A 60 13.78 -20.40 -11.31
N SER A 61 14.33 -21.61 -11.20
CA SER A 61 15.21 -21.99 -10.12
C SER A 61 16.52 -22.53 -10.68
N ALA A 62 17.63 -22.13 -10.06
CA ALA A 62 18.95 -22.68 -10.32
C ALA A 62 19.68 -22.89 -8.99
N TYR A 63 20.47 -23.95 -8.89
CA TYR A 63 21.30 -24.21 -7.71
C TYR A 63 22.47 -23.23 -7.64
N GLN A 64 22.76 -22.74 -6.44
CA GLN A 64 23.98 -21.99 -6.19
C GLN A 64 25.14 -22.97 -5.98
N ILE A 65 26.11 -22.97 -6.89
CA ILE A 65 27.28 -23.84 -6.79
C ILE A 65 28.25 -23.29 -5.76
N LYS A 66 28.64 -24.12 -4.81
CA LYS A 66 29.74 -23.87 -3.88
C LYS A 66 30.79 -24.95 -4.07
N TYR A 67 31.97 -24.56 -4.56
CA TYR A 67 33.09 -25.47 -4.72
C TYR A 67 33.69 -25.81 -3.35
N SER A 68 34.06 -27.07 -3.16
CA SER A 68 34.81 -27.52 -1.99
C SER A 68 36.31 -27.54 -2.34
N ASP A 69 37.16 -27.26 -1.34
CA ASP A 69 38.62 -27.29 -1.48
C ASP A 69 39.16 -28.65 -1.93
N GLN A 70 38.39 -29.74 -1.74
CA GLN A 70 38.71 -31.07 -2.24
C GLN A 70 38.70 -31.20 -3.76
N PHE A 71 38.06 -30.26 -4.48
CA PHE A 71 38.02 -30.23 -5.94
C PHE A 71 39.03 -29.24 -6.54
N VAL A 72 39.88 -28.62 -5.71
CA VAL A 72 40.99 -27.75 -6.12
C VAL A 72 42.29 -28.58 -6.11
N ASP A 73 42.29 -29.66 -6.90
CA ASP A 73 43.45 -30.54 -7.10
C ASP A 73 43.88 -30.51 -8.57
N SER A 74 45.16 -30.73 -8.81
CA SER A 74 45.81 -30.85 -10.12
C SER A 74 45.10 -31.83 -11.08
N ASN A 75 44.38 -32.80 -10.55
CA ASN A 75 43.57 -33.75 -11.32
C ASN A 75 42.31 -33.11 -11.97
N PHE A 76 41.87 -31.95 -11.50
CA PHE A 76 40.70 -31.21 -11.99
C PHE A 76 41.05 -29.90 -12.72
N ASP A 77 42.33 -29.67 -13.03
CA ASP A 77 42.86 -28.44 -13.64
C ASP A 77 42.34 -28.16 -15.06
N THR A 78 41.70 -29.17 -15.68
CA THR A 78 41.05 -29.07 -17.01
C THR A 78 39.56 -28.69 -16.93
N VAL A 79 38.93 -28.73 -15.75
CA VAL A 79 37.52 -28.42 -15.58
C VAL A 79 37.33 -26.90 -15.50
N HIS A 80 36.84 -26.30 -16.58
CA HIS A 80 36.67 -24.84 -16.67
C HIS A 80 35.45 -24.31 -15.89
N SER A 81 34.33 -25.05 -15.87
CA SER A 81 33.12 -24.61 -15.16
C SER A 81 32.11 -25.73 -14.96
N VAL A 82 31.47 -25.77 -13.79
CA VAL A 82 30.26 -26.55 -13.54
C VAL A 82 29.07 -25.60 -13.65
N MET A 83 28.06 -25.96 -14.45
CA MET A 83 26.83 -25.18 -14.60
C MET A 83 25.68 -25.90 -13.91
N PRO A 84 24.91 -25.20 -13.05
CA PRO A 84 23.76 -25.82 -12.40
C PRO A 84 22.62 -25.98 -13.41
N PRO A 85 21.81 -27.04 -13.30
CA PRO A 85 20.65 -27.19 -14.16
C PRO A 85 19.66 -26.05 -13.89
N TRP A 86 19.27 -25.33 -14.94
CA TRP A 86 18.20 -24.35 -14.90
C TRP A 86 16.85 -25.05 -15.05
N SER A 87 15.92 -24.77 -14.13
CA SER A 87 14.57 -25.37 -14.15
C SER A 87 13.50 -24.27 -14.19
N PRO A 88 12.68 -24.20 -15.25
CA PRO A 88 11.51 -23.34 -15.28
C PRO A 88 10.35 -23.99 -14.52
N GLY A 89 9.53 -23.19 -13.85
CA GLY A 89 8.38 -23.64 -13.10
C GLY A 89 7.25 -22.61 -13.11
N PHE A 90 6.07 -23.05 -12.67
CA PHE A 90 4.95 -22.16 -12.43
C PHE A 90 4.25 -22.55 -11.12
N SER A 91 3.66 -21.55 -10.47
CA SER A 91 2.89 -21.68 -9.24
C SER A 91 1.47 -21.20 -9.48
N LEU A 92 0.48 -22.01 -9.09
CA LEU A 92 -0.93 -21.64 -9.12
C LEU A 92 -1.43 -21.44 -7.69
N GLY A 93 -1.97 -20.26 -7.42
CA GLY A 93 -2.68 -19.98 -6.18
C GLY A 93 -4.16 -19.76 -6.47
N PHE A 94 -5.04 -20.52 -5.83
CA PHE A 94 -6.49 -20.29 -5.89
C PHE A 94 -6.96 -19.66 -4.59
N TRP A 95 -7.71 -18.57 -4.68
CA TRP A 95 -8.25 -17.90 -3.50
C TRP A 95 -9.73 -17.63 -3.74
N SER A 96 -10.54 -18.01 -2.75
CA SER A 96 -11.96 -17.69 -2.70
C SER A 96 -12.22 -17.05 -1.35
N ILE A 97 -12.87 -15.90 -1.37
CA ILE A 97 -13.38 -15.21 -0.19
C ILE A 97 -14.90 -15.23 -0.28
N LEU A 98 -15.51 -15.65 0.83
CA LEU A 98 -16.94 -15.68 1.05
C LEU A 98 -17.16 -14.88 2.34
N ASP A 99 -17.82 -13.74 2.22
CA ASP A 99 -18.16 -12.86 3.34
C ASP A 99 -19.39 -13.39 4.12
#